data_AF-A0A9P5TN04-F1
#
_entry.id   AF-A0A9P5TN04-F1
#
_cell.length_a   1.000
_cell.length_b   1.000
_cell.length_c   1.000
_cell.angle_alpha   90.00
_cell.angle_beta   90.00
_cell.angle_gamma   90.00
#
_symmetry.space_group_name_H-M   'P 1'
#
loop_
_entity.id
_entity.type
_entity.pdbx_description
1 polymer ?
#
loop_
_entity_poly.entity_id
_entity_poly.type
_entity_poly.pdbx_seq_one_letter_code
_entity_poly.pdbx_strand_id
1 'polypeptide(L)'
;MFAPHEAYSVSSIAALRELSAAKVSMTKSQAEVVLASFVSKGWLLKSKRGRYSLSARSILELQPYLKTTYPDEIIECTICMELMTRGVACHTPNCKTRLHFHCFATYRRRHQACPSCNQDWPRDARSKPLIPVGEDAARDGDERKRREKVPSDESSQDEGEQPSQTPPKKGVRFQGAKKQQPRDDSMEVDEDETIDRQPNQSQGTQRPRRSNRH
;
A
#
# COMPACT_ATOMS: atom_id res chain seq x y z
N MET A 1 7.34 -12.42 -9.66
CA MET A 1 6.77 -11.11 -9.32
C MET A 1 6.25 -11.11 -7.89
N PHE A 2 7.09 -10.67 -6.97
CA PHE A 2 6.80 -10.51 -5.54
C PHE A 2 5.99 -9.24 -5.24
N ALA A 3 5.96 -8.27 -6.16
CA ALA A 3 5.12 -7.08 -6.08
C ALA A 3 4.05 -7.07 -7.19
N PRO A 4 2.88 -7.72 -6.99
CA PRO A 4 1.78 -7.65 -7.94
C PRO A 4 1.40 -6.19 -8.21
N HIS A 5 1.20 -5.86 -9.49
CA HIS A 5 0.83 -4.51 -9.94
C HIS A 5 1.78 -3.40 -9.45
N GLU A 6 3.05 -3.73 -9.16
CA GLU A 6 4.04 -2.77 -8.64
C GLU A 6 3.57 -2.12 -7.32
N ALA A 7 2.81 -2.86 -6.51
CA ALA A 7 2.17 -2.31 -5.32
C ALA A 7 3.11 -2.07 -4.13
N TYR A 8 4.27 -2.73 -4.10
CA TYR A 8 5.32 -2.66 -3.06
C TYR A 8 4.80 -2.51 -1.62
N SER A 9 3.66 -3.15 -1.33
CA SER A 9 2.98 -3.06 -0.06
C SER A 9 2.21 -4.34 0.20
N VAL A 10 2.19 -4.75 1.47
CA VAL A 10 1.61 -6.01 1.91
C VAL A 10 0.58 -5.72 2.99
N SER A 11 -0.61 -6.31 2.92
CA SER A 11 -1.62 -6.16 3.98
C SER A 11 -1.12 -6.79 5.29
N SER A 12 -1.69 -6.38 6.42
CA SER A 12 -1.37 -7.01 7.71
C SER A 12 -1.67 -8.52 7.71
N ILE A 13 -2.74 -8.94 7.04
CA ILE A 13 -3.11 -10.35 6.93
C ILE A 13 -2.09 -11.13 6.10
N ALA A 14 -1.66 -10.58 4.96
CA ALA A 14 -0.65 -11.21 4.12
C ALA A 14 0.70 -11.29 4.83
N ALA A 15 1.11 -10.26 5.55
CA ALA A 15 2.35 -10.27 6.34
C ALA A 15 2.34 -11.40 7.40
N LEU A 16 1.23 -11.60 8.11
CA LEU A 16 1.11 -12.67 9.10
C LEU A 16 1.09 -14.08 8.48
N ARG A 17 0.69 -14.23 7.22
CA ARG A 17 0.76 -15.52 6.51
C ARG A 17 2.19 -15.91 6.15
N GLU A 18 3.09 -14.94 6.00
CA GLU A 18 4.49 -15.24 5.69
C GLU A 18 5.22 -15.96 6.84
N LEU A 19 4.69 -15.94 8.08
CA LEU A 19 5.26 -16.72 9.19
C LEU A 19 5.37 -18.20 8.88
N SER A 20 4.30 -18.77 8.30
CA SER A 20 4.25 -20.16 7.90
C SER A 20 5.19 -20.44 6.71
N ALA A 21 5.26 -19.50 5.75
CA ALA A 21 6.13 -19.63 4.58
C ALA A 21 7.62 -19.55 4.94
N ALA A 22 7.97 -18.66 5.88
CA ALA A 22 9.33 -18.46 6.38
C ALA A 22 9.74 -19.48 7.46
N LYS A 23 8.86 -20.43 7.80
CA LYS A 23 9.07 -21.45 8.86
C LYS A 23 9.50 -20.83 10.20
N VAL A 24 9.00 -19.63 10.51
CA VAL A 24 9.34 -18.94 11.75
C VAL A 24 8.39 -19.41 12.85
N SER A 25 8.93 -19.98 13.92
CA SER A 25 8.16 -20.40 15.08
C SER A 25 7.81 -19.17 15.94
N MET A 26 6.67 -18.55 15.65
CA MET A 26 6.05 -17.53 16.51
C MET A 26 4.53 -17.48 16.31
N THR A 27 3.80 -17.02 17.32
CA THR A 27 2.36 -16.80 17.21
C THR A 27 2.05 -15.57 16.36
N LYS A 28 0.81 -15.47 15.85
CA LYS A 28 0.35 -14.29 15.11
C LYS A 28 0.44 -13.02 15.95
N SER A 29 0.12 -13.09 17.25
CA SER A 29 0.22 -11.94 18.16
C SER A 29 1.67 -11.49 18.36
N GLN A 30 2.62 -12.43 18.49
CA GLN A 30 4.04 -12.10 18.56
C GLN A 30 4.51 -11.42 17.27
N ALA A 31 4.06 -11.90 16.12
CA ALA A 31 4.40 -11.29 14.83
C ALA A 31 3.85 -9.87 14.69
N GLU A 32 2.64 -9.59 15.19
CA GLU A 32 2.08 -8.23 15.21
C GLU A 32 2.94 -7.29 16.06
N VAL A 33 3.43 -7.75 17.21
CA VAL A 33 4.37 -6.99 18.06
C VAL A 33 5.68 -6.71 17.31
N VAL A 34 6.22 -7.72 16.60
CA VAL A 34 7.44 -7.55 15.80
C VAL A 34 7.22 -6.55 14.67
N LEU A 35 6.11 -6.65 13.92
CA LEU A 35 5.75 -5.69 12.87
C LEU A 35 5.60 -4.27 13.43
N ALA A 36 4.96 -4.12 14.59
CA ALA A 36 4.87 -2.83 15.27
C ALA A 36 6.26 -2.30 15.66
N SER A 37 7.17 -3.17 16.10
CA SER A 37 8.55 -2.79 16.41
C SER A 37 9.35 -2.33 15.18
N PHE A 38 9.12 -2.94 14.01
CA PHE A 38 9.74 -2.50 12.76
C PHE A 38 9.21 -1.13 12.33
N VAL A 39 7.93 -0.87 12.55
CA VAL A 39 7.35 0.46 12.30
C VAL A 39 7.94 1.50 13.26
N SER A 40 8.00 1.20 14.56
CA SER A 40 8.53 2.15 15.56
C SER A 40 10.01 2.47 15.36
N LYS A 41 10.81 1.49 14.93
CA LYS A 41 12.24 1.67 14.59
C LYS A 41 12.46 2.30 13.21
N GLY A 42 11.39 2.57 12.48
CA GLY A 42 11.43 3.23 11.18
C GLY A 42 11.90 2.33 10.02
N TRP A 43 11.79 1.01 10.12
CA TRP A 43 12.06 0.08 9.01
C TRP A 43 10.85 -0.09 8.09
N LEU A 44 9.65 -0.12 8.66
CA LEU A 44 8.41 -0.24 7.89
C LEU A 44 7.53 0.99 8.08
N LEU A 45 6.70 1.27 7.08
CA LEU A 45 5.61 2.22 7.17
C LEU A 45 4.31 1.43 7.19
N LYS A 46 3.43 1.71 8.16
CA LYS A 46 2.06 1.18 8.20
C LYS A 46 1.10 2.26 7.72
N SER A 47 0.35 1.96 6.67
CA SER A 47 -0.67 2.87 6.15
C SER A 47 -1.97 2.80 6.95
N LYS A 48 -2.84 3.79 6.77
CA LYS A 48 -4.20 3.78 7.34
C LYS A 48 -5.05 2.61 6.82
N ARG A 49 -4.74 2.07 5.64
CA ARG A 49 -5.35 0.85 5.07
C ARG A 49 -4.80 -0.45 5.70
N GLY A 50 -3.94 -0.35 6.72
CA GLY A 50 -3.35 -1.51 7.38
C GLY A 50 -2.33 -2.26 6.52
N ARG A 51 -1.69 -1.57 5.57
CA ARG A 51 -0.65 -2.13 4.71
C ARG A 51 0.74 -1.69 5.16
N TYR A 52 1.70 -2.60 5.06
CA TYR A 52 3.11 -2.35 5.32
C TYR A 52 3.85 -2.08 4.02
N SER A 53 4.78 -1.14 4.03
CA SER A 53 5.72 -0.85 2.95
C SER A 53 7.09 -0.49 3.52
N LEU A 54 8.14 -0.56 2.69
CA LEU A 54 9.48 -0.16 3.12
C LEU A 54 9.51 1.34 3.42
N SER A 55 10.15 1.72 4.52
CA SER A 55 10.44 3.12 4.83
C SER A 55 11.60 3.66 3.99
N ALA A 56 11.79 4.99 4.03
CA ALA A 56 12.97 5.62 3.44
C ALA A 56 14.28 5.07 4.02
N ARG A 57 14.31 4.81 5.34
CA ARG A 57 15.46 4.20 6.03
C ARG A 57 15.81 2.84 5.42
N SER A 58 14.81 1.96 5.29
CA SER A 58 15.00 0.63 4.70
C SER A 58 15.48 0.70 3.27
N ILE A 59 14.94 1.62 2.47
CA ILE A 59 15.37 1.80 1.09
C ILE A 59 16.84 2.20 1.06
N LEU A 60 17.26 3.21 1.82
CA LEU A 60 18.63 3.70 1.79
C LEU A 60 19.64 2.69 2.36
N GLU A 61 19.34 2.08 3.51
CA GLU A 61 20.27 1.18 4.18
C GLU A 61 20.38 -0.19 3.48
N LEU A 62 19.27 -0.70 2.92
CA LEU A 62 19.22 -2.02 2.29
C LEU A 62 19.35 -1.98 0.77
N GLN A 63 19.53 -0.80 0.16
CA GLN A 63 19.60 -0.65 -1.30
C GLN A 63 20.56 -1.64 -1.98
N PRO A 64 21.83 -1.80 -1.53
CA PRO A 64 22.76 -2.71 -2.19
C PRO A 64 22.29 -4.16 -2.12
N TYR A 65 21.71 -4.57 -0.99
CA TYR A 65 21.16 -5.91 -0.79
C TYR A 65 19.94 -6.15 -1.68
N LEU A 66 19.02 -5.18 -1.75
CA LEU A 66 17.81 -5.28 -2.55
C LEU A 66 18.11 -5.39 -4.04
N LYS A 67 19.04 -4.57 -4.56
CA LYS A 67 19.42 -4.60 -5.98
C LYS A 67 20.14 -5.89 -6.38
N THR A 68 20.97 -6.45 -5.49
CA THR A 68 21.73 -7.69 -5.77
C THR A 68 20.89 -8.95 -5.61
N THR A 69 20.01 -8.99 -4.61
CA THR A 69 19.21 -10.18 -4.29
C THR A 69 17.94 -10.28 -5.15
N TYR A 70 17.36 -9.15 -5.55
CA TYR A 70 16.07 -9.10 -6.25
C TYR A 70 16.09 -8.23 -7.53
N PRO A 71 17.05 -8.42 -8.45
CA PRO A 71 17.23 -7.53 -9.60
C PRO A 71 16.00 -7.43 -10.50
N ASP A 72 15.22 -8.52 -10.65
CA ASP A 72 14.05 -8.57 -11.53
C ASP A 72 12.77 -7.96 -10.90
N GLU A 73 12.84 -7.60 -9.63
CA GLU A 73 11.68 -7.16 -8.82
C GLU A 73 11.82 -5.70 -8.37
N ILE A 74 13.02 -5.15 -8.50
CA ILE A 74 13.30 -3.75 -8.24
C ILE A 74 12.96 -2.91 -9.48
N ILE A 75 12.23 -1.84 -9.24
CA ILE A 75 11.99 -0.79 -10.24
C ILE A 75 12.87 0.40 -9.91
N GLU A 76 13.44 1.00 -10.96
CA GLU A 76 14.23 2.21 -10.88
C GLU A 76 13.53 3.37 -11.57
N CYS A 77 13.70 4.55 -11.00
CA CYS A 77 13.18 5.77 -11.59
C CYS A 77 13.97 6.15 -12.85
N THR A 78 13.29 6.42 -13.96
CA THR A 78 13.96 6.75 -15.23
C THR A 78 14.75 8.07 -15.20
N ILE A 79 14.47 8.97 -14.24
CA ILE A 79 15.14 10.29 -14.15
C ILE A 79 16.33 10.27 -13.20
N CYS A 80 16.17 9.75 -11.98
CA CYS A 80 17.26 9.74 -10.99
C CYS A 80 18.00 8.40 -10.91
N MET A 81 17.53 7.36 -11.61
CA MET A 81 18.11 6.00 -11.62
C MET A 81 18.14 5.33 -10.24
N GLU A 82 17.36 5.85 -9.29
CA GLU A 82 17.28 5.28 -7.95
C GLU A 82 16.09 4.35 -7.77
N LEU A 83 16.24 3.41 -6.83
CA LEU A 83 15.21 2.45 -6.45
C LEU A 83 13.92 3.17 -6.07
N MET A 84 12.79 2.66 -6.57
CA MET A 84 11.49 3.22 -6.28
C MET A 84 10.48 2.16 -5.84
N THR A 85 9.80 2.45 -4.73
CA THR A 85 8.66 1.66 -4.22
C THR A 85 7.35 2.42 -4.32
N ARG A 86 7.40 3.72 -4.62
CA ARG A 86 6.23 4.62 -4.72
C ARG A 86 6.44 5.63 -5.85
N GLY A 87 5.40 5.85 -6.65
CA GLY A 87 5.47 6.80 -7.75
C GLY A 87 4.41 6.56 -8.80
N VAL A 88 4.80 6.75 -10.06
CA VAL A 88 3.89 6.68 -11.20
C VAL A 88 4.54 5.98 -12.38
N ALA A 89 3.71 5.27 -13.12
CA ALA A 89 4.03 4.46 -14.27
C ALA A 89 3.32 5.00 -15.52
N CYS A 90 4.01 4.95 -16.66
CA CYS A 90 3.41 5.27 -17.93
C CYS A 90 2.29 4.26 -18.27
N HIS A 91 1.17 4.76 -18.79
CA HIS A 91 0.04 3.93 -19.21
C HIS A 91 0.29 3.17 -20.51
N THR A 92 1.16 3.68 -21.38
CA THR A 92 1.40 3.10 -22.71
C THR A 92 1.86 1.64 -22.58
N PRO A 93 1.26 0.69 -23.30
CA PRO A 93 1.68 -0.70 -23.27
C PRO A 93 3.15 -0.82 -23.68
N ASN A 94 3.88 -1.73 -23.02
CA ASN A 94 5.33 -1.95 -23.20
C ASN A 94 6.23 -0.77 -22.82
N CYS A 95 5.68 0.34 -22.30
CA CYS A 95 6.49 1.43 -21.79
C CYS A 95 6.97 1.14 -20.35
N LYS A 96 8.29 1.04 -20.19
CA LYS A 96 8.95 0.76 -18.90
C LYS A 96 9.26 2.03 -18.08
N THR A 97 8.78 3.20 -18.51
CA THR A 97 9.02 4.44 -17.77
C THR A 97 8.29 4.43 -16.43
N ARG A 98 9.04 4.61 -15.36
CA ARG A 98 8.57 4.65 -13.97
C ARG A 98 9.28 5.81 -13.27
N LEU A 99 8.54 6.66 -12.56
CA LEU A 99 9.07 7.87 -11.93
C LEU A 99 8.61 7.97 -10.47
N HIS A 100 9.48 8.42 -9.57
CA HIS A 100 9.02 8.92 -8.26
C HIS A 100 8.10 10.13 -8.44
N PHE A 101 7.21 10.39 -7.47
CA PHE A 101 6.31 11.56 -7.52
C PHE A 101 7.06 12.90 -7.66
N HIS A 102 8.17 13.06 -6.95
CA HIS A 102 8.99 14.28 -7.04
C HIS A 102 9.68 14.41 -8.41
N CYS A 103 10.21 13.31 -8.95
CA CYS A 103 10.80 13.28 -10.29
C CYS A 103 9.77 13.61 -11.36
N PHE A 104 8.57 13.04 -11.28
CA PHE A 104 7.45 13.37 -12.17
C PHE A 104 7.09 14.85 -12.09
N ALA A 105 6.88 15.39 -10.87
CA ALA A 105 6.50 16.79 -10.70
C ALA A 105 7.54 17.76 -11.25
N THR A 106 8.83 17.43 -11.11
CA THR A 106 9.93 18.24 -11.66
C THR A 106 9.99 18.13 -13.18
N TYR A 107 9.91 16.92 -13.73
CA TYR A 107 9.93 16.68 -15.16
C TYR A 107 8.74 17.33 -15.88
N ARG A 108 7.53 17.20 -15.32
CA ARG A 108 6.27 17.68 -15.90
C ARG A 108 6.18 19.20 -16.04
N ARG A 109 7.01 19.95 -15.29
CA ARG A 109 7.13 21.42 -15.43
C ARG A 109 7.69 21.85 -16.78
N ARG A 110 8.54 21.02 -17.40
CA ARG A 110 9.23 21.33 -18.67
C ARG A 110 8.74 20.46 -19.82
N HIS A 111 8.29 19.25 -19.53
CA HIS A 111 7.90 18.26 -20.54
C HIS A 111 6.44 17.86 -20.36
N GLN A 112 5.73 17.68 -21.48
CA GLN A 112 4.32 17.25 -21.46
C GLN A 112 4.11 15.77 -21.73
N ALA A 113 5.12 15.13 -22.33
CA ALA A 113 5.06 13.76 -22.79
C ALA A 113 6.08 12.86 -22.07
N CYS A 114 5.81 11.56 -22.10
CA CYS A 114 6.69 10.51 -21.58
C CYS A 114 8.09 10.58 -22.23
N PRO A 115 9.19 10.49 -21.45
CA PRO A 115 10.54 10.54 -22.00
C PRO A 115 10.89 9.36 -22.92
N SER A 116 10.17 8.24 -22.86
CA SER A 116 10.48 7.04 -23.64
C SER A 116 9.52 6.79 -24.81
N CYS A 117 8.21 6.93 -24.60
CA CYS A 117 7.21 6.67 -25.65
C CYS A 117 6.57 7.94 -26.23
N ASN A 118 6.94 9.12 -25.74
CA ASN A 118 6.40 10.42 -26.17
C ASN A 118 4.87 10.56 -26.10
N GLN A 119 4.19 9.72 -25.30
CA GLN A 119 2.76 9.85 -25.03
C GLN A 119 2.50 11.00 -24.08
N ASP A 120 1.45 11.78 -24.33
CA ASP A 120 1.04 12.87 -23.45
C ASP A 120 0.65 12.38 -22.05
N TRP A 121 1.14 13.10 -21.05
CA TRP A 121 0.85 12.86 -19.65
C TRP A 121 -0.04 13.95 -19.08
N PRO A 122 -0.97 13.58 -18.17
CA PRO A 122 -1.76 14.56 -17.46
C PRO A 122 -0.86 15.39 -16.53
N ARG A 123 -1.40 16.50 -16.02
CA ARG A 123 -0.65 17.43 -15.15
C ARG A 123 -0.37 16.84 -13.76
N ASP A 124 -1.32 16.05 -13.23
CA ASP A 124 -1.20 15.43 -11.92
C ASP A 124 -0.79 13.96 -12.02
N ALA A 125 0.18 13.55 -11.20
CA ALA A 125 0.70 12.18 -11.15
C ALA A 125 -0.36 11.14 -10.74
N ARG A 126 -1.38 11.56 -9.97
CA ARG A 126 -2.45 10.67 -9.50
C ARG A 126 -3.64 10.59 -10.44
N SER A 127 -3.63 11.39 -11.52
CA SER A 127 -4.73 11.44 -12.46
C SER A 127 -4.60 10.37 -13.56
N LYS A 128 -5.74 9.84 -14.01
CA LYS A 128 -5.79 8.91 -15.13
C LYS A 128 -5.33 9.63 -16.42
N PRO A 129 -4.62 8.95 -17.34
CA PRO A 129 -4.46 7.50 -17.45
C PRO A 129 -3.25 6.89 -16.72
N LEU A 130 -2.46 7.69 -16.00
CA LEU A 130 -1.24 7.19 -15.34
C LEU A 130 -1.54 6.07 -14.34
N ILE A 131 -0.61 5.11 -14.26
CA ILE A 131 -0.73 3.94 -13.39
C ILE A 131 0.05 4.25 -12.10
N PRO A 132 -0.56 4.16 -10.90
CA PRO A 132 0.18 4.38 -9.67
C PRO A 132 1.17 3.24 -9.40
N VAL A 133 2.27 3.56 -8.71
CA VAL A 133 3.25 2.60 -8.16
C VAL A 133 3.25 2.73 -6.65
N GLY A 134 3.26 1.60 -5.94
CA GLY A 134 3.17 1.54 -4.47
C GLY A 134 1.76 1.24 -3.99
N GLU A 135 1.43 1.64 -2.76
CA GLU A 135 0.18 1.27 -2.09
C GLU A 135 -1.09 1.55 -2.90
N ASP A 136 -1.11 2.65 -3.66
CA ASP A 136 -2.26 3.05 -4.49
C ASP A 136 -2.48 2.10 -5.68
N ALA A 137 -1.48 1.30 -6.06
CA ALA A 137 -1.59 0.24 -7.06
C ALA A 137 -2.16 -1.07 -6.49
N ALA A 138 -2.18 -1.22 -5.17
CA ALA A 138 -2.71 -2.41 -4.52
C ALA A 138 -4.24 -2.47 -4.66
N ARG A 139 -4.74 -3.50 -5.35
CA ARG A 139 -6.19 -3.76 -5.44
C ARG A 139 -6.66 -4.54 -4.23
N ASP A 140 -7.89 -4.26 -3.81
CA ASP A 140 -8.54 -5.05 -2.77
C ASP A 140 -8.86 -6.45 -3.34
N GLY A 141 -8.36 -7.51 -2.69
CA GLY A 141 -8.59 -8.90 -3.09
C GLY A 141 -7.46 -9.60 -3.84
N ASP A 142 -6.34 -8.93 -4.18
CA ASP A 142 -5.16 -9.57 -4.80
C ASP A 142 -4.55 -10.68 -3.92
N GLU A 143 -4.86 -10.68 -2.62
CA GLU A 143 -4.41 -11.66 -1.64
C GLU A 143 -4.90 -13.10 -1.91
N ARG A 144 -5.97 -13.29 -2.70
CA ARG A 144 -6.48 -14.64 -3.00
C ARG A 144 -5.61 -15.42 -3.98
N LYS A 145 -4.92 -14.75 -4.92
CA LYS A 145 -4.20 -15.44 -6.01
C LYS A 145 -2.89 -16.11 -5.59
N ARG A 146 -2.26 -15.70 -4.47
CA ARG A 146 -1.05 -16.40 -3.96
C ARG A 146 -1.39 -17.76 -3.34
N ARG A 147 -2.67 -18.03 -3.04
CA ARG A 147 -3.16 -19.32 -2.48
C ARG A 147 -2.97 -20.50 -3.44
N GLU A 148 -2.98 -20.27 -4.75
CA GLU A 148 -2.97 -21.35 -5.75
C GLU A 148 -1.56 -21.76 -6.20
N LYS A 149 -0.51 -21.01 -5.82
CA LYS A 149 0.84 -21.17 -6.39
C LYS A 149 1.88 -21.80 -5.45
N VAL A 150 1.47 -22.32 -4.29
CA VAL A 150 2.33 -23.10 -3.41
C VAL A 150 2.11 -24.58 -3.75
N PRO A 151 3.07 -25.30 -4.35
CA PRO A 151 2.99 -26.74 -4.51
C PRO A 151 2.99 -27.37 -3.11
N SER A 152 1.94 -28.12 -2.80
CA SER A 152 1.89 -29.02 -1.65
C SER A 152 2.74 -30.25 -1.96
N ASP A 153 4.03 -30.19 -1.63
CA ASP A 153 4.86 -31.40 -1.54
C ASP A 153 4.64 -32.03 -0.17
N GLU A 154 3.65 -32.93 -0.10
CA GLU A 154 3.52 -33.89 1.00
C GLU A 154 3.36 -35.29 0.40
N SER A 155 4.45 -36.05 0.39
CA SER A 155 4.43 -37.49 0.20
C SER A 155 4.95 -38.17 1.46
N SER A 156 4.01 -38.63 2.30
CA SER A 156 4.25 -39.66 3.29
C SER A 156 3.10 -40.67 3.18
N GLN A 157 3.38 -41.78 2.51
CA GLN A 157 2.54 -42.98 2.42
C GLN A 157 3.01 -43.98 3.48
N ASP A 158 2.11 -44.37 4.38
CA ASP A 158 1.99 -45.64 5.11
C ASP A 158 0.84 -45.44 6.12
N GLU A 159 -0.20 -46.25 6.32
CA GLU A 159 -0.60 -47.62 5.95
C GLU A 159 -2.14 -47.72 6.08
N GLY A 160 -2.74 -48.78 5.53
CA GLY A 160 -3.84 -49.48 6.21
C GLY A 160 -5.21 -49.51 5.52
N GLU A 161 -5.58 -50.70 5.05
CA GLU A 161 -6.79 -51.10 4.34
C GLU A 161 -8.15 -50.88 5.08
N GLN A 162 -9.17 -50.63 4.25
CA GLN A 162 -10.63 -50.65 4.47
C GLN A 162 -11.18 -52.09 4.73
N PRO A 163 -12.50 -52.41 4.91
CA PRO A 163 -13.73 -51.69 4.49
C PRO A 163 -14.90 -51.79 5.52
N SER A 164 -16.12 -51.22 5.43
CA SER A 164 -17.14 -51.23 4.37
C SER A 164 -18.45 -50.53 4.84
N GLN A 165 -19.30 -50.13 3.86
CA GLN A 165 -20.80 -50.06 3.84
C GLN A 165 -21.55 -48.72 4.10
N THR A 166 -22.15 -48.22 3.00
CA THR A 166 -23.33 -47.31 2.87
C THR A 166 -24.65 -48.13 2.80
N PRO A 167 -25.91 -47.61 2.55
CA PRO A 167 -26.48 -46.24 2.35
C PRO A 167 -27.88 -46.07 3.10
N PRO A 168 -28.95 -45.33 2.67
CA PRO A 168 -29.15 -44.18 1.75
C PRO A 168 -30.03 -42.98 2.23
N LYS A 169 -29.94 -41.91 1.41
CA LYS A 169 -30.71 -40.66 1.09
C LYS A 169 -32.18 -40.43 1.53
N LYS A 170 -32.50 -39.14 1.81
CA LYS A 170 -33.60 -38.23 1.30
C LYS A 170 -33.54 -36.95 2.16
N GLY A 171 -33.63 -35.68 1.73
CA GLY A 171 -34.16 -35.04 0.53
C GLY A 171 -35.36 -34.16 0.90
N VAL A 172 -35.19 -32.94 1.42
CA VAL A 172 -36.26 -31.89 1.43
C VAL A 172 -35.66 -30.47 1.38
N ARG A 173 -36.16 -29.70 0.42
CA ARG A 173 -36.01 -28.25 0.21
C ARG A 173 -36.82 -27.47 1.25
N PHE A 174 -36.27 -26.41 1.84
CA PHE A 174 -37.08 -25.32 2.39
C PHE A 174 -36.52 -23.96 1.95
N GLN A 175 -37.35 -23.20 1.26
CA GLN A 175 -37.20 -21.76 1.03
C GLN A 175 -37.76 -21.03 2.24
N GLY A 176 -37.02 -20.05 2.76
CA GLY A 176 -37.46 -19.18 3.85
C GLY A 176 -36.92 -17.77 3.63
N ALA A 177 -37.84 -16.83 3.40
CA ALA A 177 -37.58 -15.46 3.02
C ALA A 177 -37.13 -14.56 4.19
N LYS A 178 -36.39 -13.50 3.81
CA LYS A 178 -36.29 -12.15 4.38
C LYS A 178 -36.61 -11.94 5.88
N LYS A 179 -35.65 -11.31 6.59
CA LYS A 179 -35.93 -10.07 7.33
C LYS A 179 -34.66 -9.23 7.55
N GLN A 180 -34.70 -8.00 7.02
CA GLN A 180 -33.81 -6.90 7.36
C GLN A 180 -34.24 -6.31 8.71
N GLN A 181 -33.28 -5.88 9.53
CA GLN A 181 -33.48 -4.81 10.50
C GLN A 181 -32.17 -4.04 10.67
N PRO A 182 -32.18 -2.69 10.57
CA PRO A 182 -31.03 -1.86 10.85
C PRO A 182 -30.96 -1.59 12.36
N ARG A 183 -29.75 -1.43 12.90
CA ARG A 183 -29.54 -0.79 14.19
C ARG A 183 -28.54 0.35 14.00
N ASP A 184 -29.12 1.53 14.11
CA ASP A 184 -28.52 2.82 14.40
C ASP A 184 -28.03 2.80 15.86
N ASP A 185 -26.81 3.25 16.10
CA ASP A 185 -26.36 3.71 17.41
C ASP A 185 -25.32 4.80 17.17
N SER A 186 -25.87 6.00 16.98
CA SER A 186 -25.21 7.28 17.06
C SER A 186 -24.90 7.57 18.53
N MET A 187 -23.63 7.80 18.89
CA MET A 187 -23.27 8.48 20.13
C MET A 187 -22.49 9.73 19.78
N GLU A 188 -23.22 10.85 19.77
CA GLU A 188 -22.69 12.20 19.91
C GLU A 188 -22.07 12.35 21.30
N VAL A 189 -20.88 12.94 21.37
CA VAL A 189 -20.34 13.53 22.60
C VAL A 189 -19.96 14.95 22.24
N ASP A 190 -20.92 15.86 22.41
CA ASP A 190 -20.67 17.29 22.57
C ASP A 190 -20.54 17.55 24.08
N GLU A 191 -19.37 17.99 24.55
CA GLU A 191 -19.31 18.97 25.63
C GLU A 191 -18.17 19.97 25.36
N ASP A 192 -18.63 21.21 25.28
CA ASP A 192 -17.98 22.49 25.11
C ASP A 192 -17.34 22.93 26.44
N GLU A 193 -16.08 23.36 26.43
CA GLU A 193 -15.63 24.38 27.39
C GLU A 193 -14.83 25.46 26.66
N THR A 194 -15.58 26.48 26.28
CA THR A 194 -15.15 27.84 25.98
C THR A 194 -14.58 28.53 27.23
N ILE A 195 -13.31 28.96 27.17
CA ILE A 195 -12.78 29.98 28.08
C ILE A 195 -12.65 31.28 27.29
N ASP A 196 -13.59 32.18 27.54
CA ASP A 196 -13.53 33.60 27.18
C ASP A 196 -12.52 34.35 28.05
N ARG A 197 -11.62 35.11 27.40
CA ARG A 197 -11.22 36.47 27.84
C ARG A 197 -10.39 37.19 26.76
N GLN A 198 -11.05 38.15 26.09
CA GLN A 198 -10.50 39.23 25.25
C GLN A 198 -9.74 40.30 26.08
N PRO A 199 -9.31 41.45 25.50
CA PRO A 199 -8.41 41.66 24.35
C PRO A 199 -7.26 42.63 24.73
N ASN A 200 -6.20 42.74 23.92
CA ASN A 200 -5.33 43.91 23.98
C ASN A 200 -5.22 44.57 22.60
N GLN A 201 -5.89 45.72 22.46
CA GLN A 201 -5.73 46.65 21.35
C GLN A 201 -4.56 47.58 21.66
N SER A 202 -3.57 47.63 20.77
CA SER A 202 -2.70 48.79 20.64
C SER A 202 -2.60 49.17 19.17
N GLN A 203 -3.35 50.21 18.80
CA GLN A 203 -3.20 50.93 17.54
C GLN A 203 -1.89 51.74 17.57
N GLY A 204 -1.20 51.80 16.43
CA GLY A 204 0.05 52.54 16.30
C GLY A 204 0.53 52.70 14.86
N THR A 205 -0.25 53.44 14.07
CA THR A 205 0.15 54.31 12.93
C THR A 205 1.06 53.76 11.82
N GLN A 206 0.47 53.64 10.62
CA GLN A 206 1.17 53.52 9.33
C GLN A 206 1.84 54.85 8.94
N ARG A 207 3.05 54.78 8.37
CA ARG A 207 3.78 55.90 7.73
C ARG A 207 3.86 55.65 6.22
N PRO A 208 3.59 56.64 5.34
CA PRO A 208 3.66 56.44 3.90
C PRO A 208 5.11 56.50 3.41
N ARG A 209 5.47 55.59 2.49
CA ARG A 209 6.73 55.61 1.75
C ARG A 209 6.66 56.64 0.63
N ARG A 210 7.44 57.71 0.74
CA ARG A 210 7.66 58.72 -0.29
C ARG A 210 8.73 58.22 -1.27
N SER A 211 8.38 58.14 -2.55
CA SER A 211 9.34 57.96 -3.63
C SER A 211 10.15 59.24 -3.81
N ASN A 212 11.45 59.10 -4.03
CA ASN A 212 12.25 60.19 -4.59
C ASN A 212 13.09 59.63 -5.74
N ARG A 213 12.88 60.28 -6.88
CA ARG A 213 13.59 60.19 -8.15
C ARG A 213 14.50 61.40 -8.19
N HIS A 214 15.81 61.21 -8.28
CA HIS A 214 16.78 62.13 -8.89
C HIS A 214 17.83 61.27 -9.57
#